data_AF-A0A2R6HJU9-F1
#
_entry.id   AF-A0A2R6HJU9-F1
#
_cell.length_a   1.000
_cell.length_b   1.000
_cell.length_c   1.000
_cell.angle_alpha   90.00
_cell.angle_beta   90.00
_cell.angle_gamma   90.00
#
_symmetry.space_group_name_H-M   'P 1'
#
loop_
_entity.id
_entity.type
_entity.pdbx_description
1 polymer ?
#
loop_
_entity_poly.entity_id
_entity_poly.type
_entity_poly.pdbx_seq_one_letter_code
_entity_poly.pdbx_strand_id
1 'polypeptide(L)'
;MQTEEYSQALSESLKGREPTYPTPRNVVELSHIVRSSWEEKIAMMLVENEIPYIYEKEFQLSVGSYYVDFVIDTIGVEIKGFSTERSIKKAKSFMEEFPTYTYVVVGDEMPCNIHIPWDKRSELLEVLNDE
;
A
#
# COMPACT_ATOMS: atom_id res chain seq x y z
N MET A 1 -5.02 11.84 17.81
CA MET A 1 -4.23 11.51 19.03
C MET A 1 -3.98 10.02 18.98
N GLN A 2 -2.85 9.62 18.39
CA GLN A 2 -2.52 8.21 18.15
C GLN A 2 -2.40 7.47 19.49
N THR A 3 -3.22 6.44 19.66
CA THR A 3 -3.32 5.69 20.91
C THR A 3 -2.05 4.88 21.16
N GLU A 4 -1.67 4.74 22.43
CA GLU A 4 -0.52 3.94 22.88
C GLU A 4 -0.52 2.50 22.32
N GLU A 5 -1.71 1.97 22.00
CA GLU A 5 -1.89 0.68 21.35
C GLU A 5 -1.20 0.59 19.98
N TYR A 6 -1.24 1.64 19.15
CA TYR A 6 -0.55 1.64 17.87
C TYR A 6 0.98 1.60 18.05
N SER A 7 1.48 2.37 19.02
CA SER A 7 2.91 2.39 19.35
C SER A 7 3.38 1.05 19.91
N GLN A 8 2.53 0.36 20.67
CA GLN A 8 2.80 -0.97 21.19
C GLN A 8 2.77 -2.02 20.09
N ALA A 9 1.74 -2.03 19.24
CA ALA A 9 1.64 -2.94 18.10
C ALA A 9 2.83 -2.78 17.13
N LEU A 10 3.24 -1.53 16.87
CA LEU A 10 4.44 -1.22 16.09
C LEU A 10 5.70 -1.73 16.79
N SER A 11 5.88 -1.46 18.09
CA SER A 11 7.03 -1.94 18.88
C SER A 11 7.11 -3.46 18.97
N GLU A 12 5.97 -4.16 19.04
CA GLU A 12 5.91 -5.62 19.05
C GLU A 12 6.26 -6.21 17.68
N SER A 13 5.80 -5.58 16.59
CA SER A 13 6.13 -5.98 15.22
C SER A 13 7.63 -5.85 14.89
N LEU A 14 8.34 -4.97 15.61
CA LEU A 14 9.76 -4.66 15.42
C LEU A 14 10.70 -5.51 16.28
N LYS A 15 10.16 -6.39 17.15
CA LYS A 15 10.96 -7.19 18.10
C LYS A 15 11.79 -8.25 17.35
N GLY A 16 13.11 -8.10 17.37
CA GLY A 16 14.06 -9.09 16.82
C GLY A 16 14.59 -8.79 15.41
N ARG A 17 14.28 -7.63 14.84
CA ARG A 17 14.95 -7.12 13.62
C ARG A 17 15.95 -6.05 14.02
N GLU A 18 17.20 -6.17 13.55
CA GLU A 18 18.14 -5.04 13.67
C GLU A 18 17.60 -3.88 12.82
N PRO A 19 17.33 -2.70 13.42
CA PRO A 19 16.81 -1.57 12.69
C PRO A 19 17.87 -1.07 11.70
N THR A 20 17.63 -1.21 10.41
CA THR A 20 18.57 -0.77 9.37
C THR A 20 18.54 0.74 9.12
N TYR A 21 17.73 1.53 9.84
CA TYR A 21 17.60 2.97 9.60
C TYR A 21 17.28 3.78 10.87
N PRO A 22 17.67 5.07 10.89
CA PRO A 22 17.69 5.88 12.09
C PRO A 22 16.28 6.26 12.56
N THR A 23 16.21 6.66 13.83
CA THR A 23 15.06 7.20 14.58
C THR A 23 14.00 7.90 13.70
N PRO A 24 12.71 7.55 13.82
CA PRO A 24 11.65 8.05 12.94
C PRO A 24 11.44 9.58 12.99
N ARG A 25 11.10 10.14 11.82
CA ARG A 25 10.83 11.54 11.37
C ARG A 25 11.99 12.16 10.55
N ASN A 26 11.83 12.68 9.32
CA ASN A 26 10.63 13.11 8.60
C ASN A 26 10.89 13.29 7.10
N VAL A 27 9.94 12.90 6.24
CA VAL A 27 9.53 13.76 5.11
C VAL A 27 8.24 14.45 5.57
N VAL A 28 8.27 15.31 6.61
CA VAL A 28 7.05 15.90 7.25
C VAL A 28 6.19 14.90 8.04
N GLU A 29 5.68 13.97 7.26
CA GLU A 29 4.46 13.20 7.44
C GLU A 29 4.69 11.72 7.07
N LEU A 30 5.65 11.41 6.19
CA LEU A 30 5.96 10.02 5.79
C LEU A 30 7.18 9.45 6.53
N SER A 31 7.04 8.21 7.02
CA SER A 31 8.09 7.46 7.71
C SER A 31 8.98 6.61 6.79
N HIS A 32 8.77 6.69 5.47
CA HIS A 32 9.46 5.91 4.44
C HIS A 32 9.69 6.77 3.18
N ILE A 33 10.50 6.25 2.26
CA ILE A 33 10.79 6.89 0.96
C ILE A 33 9.91 6.22 -0.09
N VAL A 34 9.12 7.04 -0.80
CA VAL A 34 8.31 6.62 -1.94
C VAL A 34 9.09 6.63 -3.25
N ARG A 35 8.67 5.82 -4.22
CA ARG A 35 9.37 5.65 -5.52
C ARG A 35 8.79 6.50 -6.63
N SER A 36 7.65 7.16 -6.40
CA SER A 36 7.02 8.06 -7.37
C SER A 36 6.26 9.21 -6.71
N SER A 37 6.07 10.29 -7.46
CA SER A 37 5.22 11.42 -7.02
C SER A 37 3.73 11.05 -6.90
N TRP A 38 3.31 9.93 -7.50
CA TRP A 38 1.95 9.41 -7.35
C TRP A 38 1.80 8.67 -6.03
N GLU A 39 2.76 7.79 -5.69
CA GLU A 39 2.83 7.18 -4.36
C GLU A 39 2.93 8.23 -3.25
N GLU A 40 3.72 9.28 -3.44
CA GLU A 40 3.83 10.40 -2.47
C GLU A 40 2.45 10.98 -2.13
N LYS A 41 1.66 11.30 -3.15
CA LYS A 41 0.32 11.87 -2.99
C LYS A 41 -0.64 10.93 -2.29
N ILE A 42 -0.58 9.64 -2.59
CA ILE A 42 -1.42 8.64 -1.92
C ILE A 42 -0.98 8.46 -0.47
N ALA A 43 0.33 8.33 -0.23
CA ALA A 43 0.88 8.19 1.12
C ALA A 43 0.52 9.39 2.00
N MET A 44 0.63 10.62 1.49
CA MET A 44 0.17 11.83 2.18
C MET A 44 -1.33 11.78 2.48
N MET A 45 -2.16 11.43 1.49
CA MET A 45 -3.61 11.31 1.68
C MET A 45 -3.98 10.30 2.76
N LEU A 46 -3.28 9.15 2.83
CA LEU A 46 -3.48 8.16 3.90
C LEU A 46 -3.08 8.73 5.27
N VAL A 47 -1.93 9.43 5.37
CA VAL A 47 -1.47 10.04 6.62
C VAL A 47 -2.37 11.17 7.10
N GLU A 48 -2.82 12.05 6.20
CA GLU A 48 -3.73 13.16 6.50
C GLU A 48 -5.08 12.68 7.06
N ASN A 49 -5.49 11.46 6.69
CA ASN A 49 -6.73 10.83 7.17
C ASN A 49 -6.48 9.83 8.32
N GLU A 50 -5.28 9.84 8.92
CA GLU A 50 -4.88 8.93 10.01
C GLU A 50 -5.04 7.43 9.67
N ILE A 51 -4.95 7.06 8.38
CA ILE A 51 -5.08 5.67 7.92
C ILE A 51 -3.72 4.94 8.02
N PRO A 52 -3.60 3.91 8.87
CA PRO A 52 -2.37 3.13 8.96
C PRO A 52 -2.20 2.24 7.73
N TYR A 53 -0.96 2.09 7.25
CA TYR A 53 -0.65 1.23 6.11
C TYR A 53 0.75 0.63 6.23
N ILE A 54 0.98 -0.45 5.47
CA ILE A 54 2.29 -1.06 5.25
C ILE A 54 2.76 -0.69 3.85
N TYR A 55 3.89 -0.01 3.74
CA TYR A 55 4.51 0.34 2.45
C TYR A 55 5.33 -0.84 1.89
N GLU A 56 5.22 -1.08 0.58
CA GLU A 56 5.95 -2.13 -0.15
C GLU A 56 5.93 -3.50 0.54
N LYS A 57 4.74 -3.98 0.93
CA LYS A 57 4.61 -5.32 1.50
C LYS A 57 4.94 -6.36 0.42
N GLU A 58 5.89 -7.24 0.72
CA GLU A 58 6.24 -8.34 -0.16
C GLU A 58 5.21 -9.48 -0.08
N PHE A 59 4.76 -9.91 -1.25
CA PHE A 59 3.98 -11.12 -1.47
C PHE A 59 4.77 -12.06 -2.38
N GLN A 60 4.87 -13.32 -1.96
CA GLN A 60 5.53 -14.34 -2.76
C GLN A 60 4.53 -14.99 -3.69
N LEU A 61 4.56 -14.60 -4.97
CA LEU A 61 3.72 -15.19 -6.02
C LEU A 61 4.45 -16.35 -6.69
N SER A 62 3.69 -17.25 -7.33
CA SER A 62 4.23 -18.28 -8.24
C SER A 62 5.09 -17.69 -9.38
N VAL A 63 4.83 -16.44 -9.74
CA VAL A 63 5.54 -15.69 -10.80
C VAL A 63 6.71 -14.84 -10.27
N GLY A 64 7.01 -14.93 -8.98
CA GLY A 64 8.10 -14.23 -8.27
C GLY A 64 7.61 -13.19 -7.25
N SER A 65 8.53 -12.55 -6.55
CA SER A 65 8.21 -11.52 -5.55
C SER A 65 7.42 -10.35 -6.14
N TYR A 66 6.40 -9.92 -5.41
CA TYR A 66 5.59 -8.76 -5.75
C TYR A 66 5.45 -7.85 -4.54
N TYR A 67 5.85 -6.59 -4.70
CA TYR A 67 5.77 -5.57 -3.66
C TYR A 67 4.57 -4.70 -4.00
N VAL A 68 3.49 -4.85 -3.24
CA VAL A 68 2.30 -4.00 -3.38
C VAL A 68 2.60 -2.68 -2.69
N ASP A 69 2.32 -1.54 -3.35
CA ASP A 69 2.75 -0.22 -2.89
C ASP A 69 2.25 0.11 -1.48
N PHE A 70 0.96 -0.11 -1.21
CA PHE A 70 0.38 0.07 0.12
C PHE A 70 -0.55 -1.08 0.49
N VAL A 71 -0.50 -1.49 1.76
CA VAL A 71 -1.45 -2.47 2.31
C VAL A 71 -2.11 -1.90 3.56
N ILE A 72 -3.44 -1.80 3.54
CA ILE A 72 -4.30 -1.35 4.63
C ILE A 72 -5.14 -2.57 5.02
N ASP A 73 -4.87 -3.19 6.16
CA ASP A 73 -5.50 -4.45 6.57
C ASP A 73 -5.46 -5.53 5.46
N THR A 74 -6.61 -5.88 4.89
CA THR A 74 -6.78 -6.82 3.77
C THR A 74 -6.97 -6.12 2.42
N ILE A 75 -6.67 -4.84 2.31
CA ILE A 75 -6.74 -4.07 1.08
C ILE A 75 -5.32 -3.83 0.56
N GLY A 76 -5.03 -4.36 -0.63
CA GLY A 76 -3.77 -4.09 -1.34
C GLY A 76 -3.97 -3.01 -2.38
N VAL A 77 -3.24 -1.90 -2.29
CA VAL A 77 -3.32 -0.76 -3.20
C VAL A 77 -2.06 -0.68 -4.05
N GLU A 78 -2.20 -0.80 -5.37
CA GLU A 78 -1.12 -0.57 -6.34
C GLU A 78 -1.36 0.73 -7.10
N ILE A 79 -0.31 1.54 -7.21
CA ILE A 79 -0.31 2.79 -7.97
C ILE A 79 0.34 2.54 -9.33
N LYS A 80 -0.40 2.82 -10.41
CA LYS A 80 0.12 2.58 -11.76
C LYS A 80 -0.01 3.75 -12.71
N GLY A 81 1.12 4.20 -13.26
CA GLY A 81 1.12 5.15 -14.37
C GLY A 81 1.02 4.51 -15.76
N PHE A 82 1.53 3.28 -15.90
CA PHE A 82 1.48 2.53 -17.16
C PHE A 82 1.52 1.02 -16.91
N SER A 83 0.54 0.31 -17.45
CA SER A 83 0.39 -1.14 -17.38
C SER A 83 1.20 -1.83 -18.46
N THR A 84 1.98 -2.83 -18.05
CA THR A 84 2.74 -3.72 -18.93
C THR A 84 2.20 -5.13 -18.81
N GLU A 85 2.52 -6.01 -19.77
CA GLU A 85 2.18 -7.44 -19.66
C GLU A 85 2.72 -8.06 -18.36
N ARG A 86 3.90 -7.62 -17.91
CA ARG A 86 4.51 -8.07 -16.65
C ARG A 86 3.69 -7.64 -15.44
N SER A 87 3.22 -6.39 -15.38
CA SER A 87 2.39 -5.93 -14.27
C SER A 87 1.02 -6.61 -14.28
N ILE A 88 0.40 -6.76 -15.45
CA ILE A 88 -0.85 -7.49 -15.63
C ILE A 88 -0.71 -8.94 -15.14
N LYS A 89 0.41 -9.62 -15.46
CA LYS A 89 0.67 -10.98 -15.00
C LYS A 89 0.78 -11.06 -13.48
N LYS A 90 1.51 -10.14 -12.84
CA LYS A 90 1.63 -10.09 -11.38
C LYS A 90 0.30 -9.78 -10.70
N ALA A 91 -0.48 -8.85 -11.24
CA ALA A 91 -1.80 -8.50 -10.74
C ALA A 91 -2.75 -9.70 -10.74
N LYS A 92 -2.81 -10.45 -11.84
CA LYS A 92 -3.59 -11.70 -11.92
C LYS A 92 -3.14 -12.72 -10.88
N SER A 93 -1.83 -12.99 -10.81
CA SER A 93 -1.28 -13.94 -9.83
C SER A 93 -1.54 -13.50 -8.39
N PHE A 94 -1.48 -12.19 -8.09
CA PHE A 94 -1.83 -11.67 -6.77
C PHE A 94 -3.28 -11.96 -6.42
N MET A 95 -4.23 -11.62 -7.30
CA MET A 95 -5.66 -11.86 -7.08
C MET A 95 -5.99 -13.36 -6.94
N GLU A 96 -5.34 -14.21 -7.73
CA GLU A 96 -5.55 -15.66 -7.70
C GLU A 96 -4.97 -16.31 -6.43
N GLU A 97 -3.78 -15.89 -6.02
CA GLU A 97 -3.04 -16.52 -4.91
C GLU A 97 -3.39 -15.91 -3.55
N PHE A 98 -3.90 -14.68 -3.52
CA PHE A 98 -4.29 -13.94 -2.30
C PHE A 98 -5.75 -13.45 -2.38
N PRO A 99 -6.75 -14.33 -2.55
CA PRO A 99 -8.15 -13.95 -2.76
C PRO A 99 -8.82 -13.33 -1.54
N THR A 100 -8.18 -13.40 -0.36
CA THR A 100 -8.66 -12.72 0.86
C THR A 100 -8.35 -11.22 0.84
N TYR A 101 -7.53 -10.75 -0.11
CA TYR A 101 -7.24 -9.33 -0.26
C TYR A 101 -8.18 -8.69 -1.29
N THR A 102 -8.71 -7.52 -0.96
CA THR A 102 -9.31 -6.62 -1.95
C THR A 102 -8.18 -5.87 -2.65
N TYR A 103 -7.95 -6.18 -3.91
CA TYR A 103 -6.89 -5.56 -4.70
C TYR A 103 -7.42 -4.33 -5.43
N VAL A 104 -6.93 -3.15 -5.05
CA VAL A 104 -7.30 -1.84 -5.59
C VAL A 104 -6.15 -1.33 -6.46
N VAL A 105 -6.44 -0.91 -7.68
CA VAL A 105 -5.47 -0.26 -8.54
C VAL A 105 -5.87 1.18 -8.76
N VAL A 106 -4.95 2.11 -8.47
CA VAL A 106 -5.12 3.54 -8.71
C VAL A 106 -4.23 3.99 -9.87
N GLY A 107 -4.85 4.50 -10.93
CA GLY A 107 -4.18 4.98 -12.13
C GLY A 107 -4.56 4.23 -13.39
N ASP A 108 -3.58 3.68 -14.11
CA ASP A 108 -3.78 2.90 -15.33
C ASP A 108 -4.45 1.56 -15.03
N GLU A 109 -5.24 1.08 -15.97
CA GLU A 109 -6.09 -0.10 -15.75
C GLU A 109 -5.26 -1.39 -15.81
N MET A 110 -5.49 -2.28 -14.84
CA MET A 110 -5.02 -3.66 -14.85
C MET A 110 -6.00 -4.53 -14.05
N PRO A 111 -5.89 -5.87 -14.10
CA PRO A 111 -6.74 -6.75 -13.32
C PRO A 111 -6.72 -6.39 -11.82
N CYS A 112 -7.89 -6.10 -11.26
CA CYS A 112 -8.09 -5.73 -9.87
C CYS A 112 -9.55 -5.97 -9.46
N ASN A 113 -9.84 -5.90 -8.16
CA ASN A 113 -11.22 -5.92 -7.67
C ASN A 113 -11.87 -4.56 -7.86
N ILE A 114 -11.11 -3.48 -7.62
CA ILE A 114 -11.58 -2.10 -7.73
C ILE A 114 -10.53 -1.29 -8.50
N HIS A 115 -10.95 -0.62 -9.56
CA HIS A 115 -10.11 0.29 -10.33
C HIS A 115 -10.52 1.74 -10.06
N ILE A 116 -9.54 2.59 -9.80
CA ILE A 116 -9.74 4.03 -9.59
C ILE A 116 -8.82 4.78 -10.56
N PRO A 117 -9.36 5.50 -11.57
CA PRO A 117 -8.53 6.35 -12.41
C PRO A 117 -7.77 7.40 -11.58
N TRP A 118 -6.56 7.78 -12.00
CA TRP A 118 -5.72 8.70 -11.23
C TRP A 118 -6.39 10.05 -10.89
N ASP A 119 -7.18 10.58 -11.82
CA ASP A 119 -7.93 11.83 -11.63
C ASP A 119 -8.99 11.72 -10.53
N LYS A 120 -9.42 10.50 -10.21
CA LYS A 120 -10.40 10.13 -9.19
C LYS A 120 -9.76 9.51 -7.94
N ARG A 121 -8.43 9.58 -7.77
CA ARG A 121 -7.71 8.93 -6.65
C ARG A 121 -8.24 9.22 -5.24
N SER A 122 -8.94 10.34 -5.03
CA SER A 122 -9.59 10.65 -3.75
C SER A 122 -10.70 9.66 -3.39
N GLU A 123 -11.33 9.00 -4.37
CA GLU A 123 -12.32 7.93 -4.19
C GLU A 123 -11.71 6.73 -3.45
N LEU A 124 -10.37 6.60 -3.37
CA LEU A 124 -9.71 5.59 -2.55
C LEU A 124 -10.14 5.70 -1.08
N LEU A 125 -10.35 6.91 -0.56
CA LEU A 125 -10.78 7.08 0.83
C LEU A 125 -12.19 6.54 1.06
N GLU A 126 -13.07 6.59 0.06
CA GLU A 126 -14.41 6.01 0.15
C GLU A 126 -14.29 4.48 0.24
N VAL A 127 -13.48 3.88 -0.63
CA VAL A 127 -13.19 2.43 -0.62
C VAL A 127 -12.60 1.95 0.70
N LEU A 128 -11.74 2.75 1.34
CA LEU A 128 -11.11 2.38 2.61
C LEU A 128 -12.04 2.55 3.83
N ASN A 129 -13.13 3.31 3.72
CA ASN A 129 -14.06 3.55 4.82
C ASN A 129 -15.33 2.67 4.79
N ASP A 130 -15.58 1.98 3.67
CA ASP A 130 -16.76 1.14 3.46
C ASP A 130 -16.62 -0.30 4.04
N GLU A 131 -15.50 -0.62 4.71
CA GLU A 131 -15.19 -1.90 5.37
C GLU A 131 -15.11 -1.74 6.91
#